data_AF-A0A2G9ZKH7-F1
#
_entry.id   AF-A0A2G9ZKH7-F1
#
_cell.length_a   1.000
_cell.length_b   1.000
_cell.length_c   1.000
_cell.angle_alpha   90.00
_cell.angle_beta   90.00
_cell.angle_gamma   90.00
#
_symmetry.space_group_name_H-M   'P 1'
#
loop_
_entity.id
_entity.type
_entity.pdbx_description
1 polymer ?
#
loop_
_entity_poly.entity_id
_entity_poly.type
_entity_poly.pdbx_seq_one_letter_code
_entity_poly.pdbx_strand_id
1 'polypeptide(L)'
;MLGLPVAGRAGSDRSISASMMRKKSVILPVVVLLLAACSSQQFGQPGRPAWDNSADQDQPKEIFDMAKTNGQSVRPPFAAGTFYPADKESLDALLDKLFSAAPPLAAKRARALIVPHAGYEYSGAVAARVFGQLRGQSYRRVFLLGSAHAAYFSGAALDDSSAWKTPFGQVNIDQIASAELNRQDKEVVFLRSAQAADHVLENQLPFLQKILDPTFQLVPILIGQTDEKTIGRLADTLDALLTGDDLLVVSSDLSHYPAYEDANQVDQRTLALIAALDEEGLLAHAAASEEKIAQEETAACGLAAIQVLIRLIQKKGWQSGKYFYANSGDIAGGDRGRVVGYGAMLWAEPEKADYTEAEKGQPRAELNDEEKNYLLALARQTLEKYLASGEVMEFAPERAKLKEPRGAFVTLHEDGRLRGCIGQIIPTGAPLWQVVRDMAIAAATEDNRFEPADVGELKKIDLEISVLSVPQAIADWRGIELGRHGVIVKKNGWPGGVFLPQVAQETGWTREEFLGELCEQKAGWPRDCYRDKNVTLEVFTAQVFGEKNQ
;
A
#
# COMPACT_ATOMS: atom_id res chain seq x y z
N MET A 1 -60.06 -3.03 36.40
CA MET A 1 -59.73 -4.28 37.13
C MET A 1 -58.21 -4.32 37.24
N LEU A 2 -57.57 -3.55 38.14
CA LEU A 2 -57.35 -3.82 39.57
C LEU A 2 -56.81 -5.23 39.86
N GLY A 3 -55.58 -5.32 40.36
CA GLY A 3 -55.06 -6.56 40.96
C GLY A 3 -53.54 -6.72 41.15
N LEU A 4 -52.83 -5.75 41.75
CA LEU A 4 -51.83 -6.07 42.80
C LEU A 4 -52.61 -6.26 44.11
N PRO A 5 -52.14 -6.91 45.21
CA PRO A 5 -50.78 -6.87 45.81
C PRO A 5 -50.34 -8.24 46.45
N VAL A 6 -49.21 -8.45 47.14
CA VAL A 6 -48.91 -8.07 48.55
C VAL A 6 -47.48 -8.50 48.93
N ALA A 7 -46.84 -7.68 49.76
CA ALA A 7 -45.54 -7.80 50.40
C ALA A 7 -45.44 -8.85 51.54
N GLY A 8 -44.21 -9.26 51.88
CA GLY A 8 -43.91 -10.00 53.11
C GLY A 8 -42.47 -9.76 53.59
N ARG A 9 -42.35 -9.27 54.82
CA ARG A 9 -41.17 -8.72 55.51
C ARG A 9 -40.31 -9.78 56.24
N ALA A 10 -39.01 -9.47 56.33
CA ALA A 10 -38.11 -9.43 57.51
C ALA A 10 -37.85 -10.63 58.44
N GLY A 11 -36.57 -10.72 58.86
CA GLY A 11 -36.06 -11.41 60.07
C GLY A 11 -35.36 -12.73 59.76
N SER A 12 -34.20 -13.10 60.29
CA SER A 12 -33.41 -12.59 61.42
C SER A 12 -32.06 -13.32 61.45
N ASP A 13 -31.08 -12.68 62.10
CA ASP A 13 -29.75 -13.17 62.47
C ASP A 13 -29.61 -14.66 62.83
N ARG A 14 -28.46 -15.24 62.44
CA ARG A 14 -27.63 -16.04 63.35
C ARG A 14 -26.18 -16.06 62.88
N SER A 15 -25.35 -15.47 63.74
CA SER A 15 -23.89 -15.52 63.77
C SER A 15 -23.40 -16.91 64.17
N ILE A 16 -22.39 -17.43 63.46
CA ILE A 16 -21.36 -18.30 64.04
C ILE A 16 -20.01 -17.84 63.48
N SER A 17 -19.16 -17.39 64.39
CA SER A 17 -17.75 -17.09 64.20
C SER A 17 -16.93 -18.37 64.43
N ALA A 18 -15.91 -18.63 63.61
CA ALA A 18 -14.54 -18.87 64.08
C ALA A 18 -13.54 -19.19 62.94
N SER A 19 -12.48 -18.39 62.91
CA SER A 19 -11.06 -18.80 62.79
C SER A 19 -10.41 -19.04 61.42
N MET A 20 -9.58 -18.05 61.05
CA MET A 20 -8.18 -18.13 60.57
C MET A 20 -7.82 -19.09 59.42
N MET A 21 -7.41 -18.52 58.28
CA MET A 21 -5.98 -18.37 57.92
C MET A 21 -5.81 -17.48 56.69
N ARG A 22 -4.99 -16.44 56.84
CA ARG A 22 -4.53 -15.54 55.76
C ARG A 22 -3.43 -16.24 54.95
N LYS A 23 -3.54 -16.22 53.62
CA LYS A 23 -2.37 -16.20 52.73
C LYS A 23 -2.60 -15.15 51.65
N LYS A 24 -1.89 -14.03 51.78
CA LYS A 24 -1.68 -13.04 50.72
C LYS A 24 -0.48 -13.54 49.90
N SER A 25 -0.64 -13.70 48.59
CA SER A 25 0.48 -13.83 47.66
C SER A 25 0.60 -12.50 46.92
N VAL A 26 1.70 -11.81 47.19
CA VAL A 26 2.11 -10.55 46.57
C VAL A 26 2.94 -10.88 45.34
N ILE A 27 2.57 -10.28 44.21
CA ILE A 27 3.34 -10.25 42.96
C ILE A 27 4.44 -9.18 43.13
N LEU A 28 5.70 -9.54 42.90
CA LEU A 28 6.85 -8.63 42.95
C LEU A 28 7.37 -8.41 41.52
N PRO A 29 7.61 -7.17 41.07
CA PRO A 29 8.33 -6.92 39.82
C PRO A 29 9.84 -6.95 40.07
N VAL A 30 10.58 -7.62 39.20
CA VAL A 30 12.04 -7.67 39.22
C VAL A 30 12.58 -6.47 38.44
N VAL A 31 13.08 -5.48 39.17
CA VAL A 31 13.94 -4.40 38.67
C VAL A 31 15.39 -4.82 38.94
N VAL A 32 16.22 -4.92 37.90
CA VAL A 32 17.68 -5.09 38.06
C VAL A 32 18.35 -3.80 37.61
N LEU A 33 18.98 -3.15 38.59
CA LEU A 33 19.83 -1.97 38.46
C LEU A 33 21.22 -2.38 38.97
N LEU A 34 22.25 -2.28 38.13
CA LEU A 34 23.64 -2.38 38.57
C LEU A 34 24.49 -1.38 37.77
N LEU A 35 25.13 -0.48 38.51
CA LEU A 35 26.03 0.58 38.08
C LEU A 35 27.46 0.27 38.56
N ALA A 36 28.42 0.93 37.88
CA ALA A 36 29.83 1.21 38.21
C ALA A 36 30.88 0.16 37.80
N ALA A 37 32.11 0.48 37.36
CA ALA A 37 32.79 1.70 36.87
C ALA A 37 34.26 1.32 36.49
N CYS A 38 34.96 2.24 35.79
CA CYS A 38 36.41 2.30 35.47
C CYS A 38 36.90 1.37 34.33
N SER A 39 37.78 1.77 33.40
CA SER A 39 38.76 2.86 33.37
C SER A 39 39.21 3.20 31.94
N SER A 40 39.65 4.44 31.77
CA SER A 40 40.27 5.08 30.60
C SER A 40 41.52 4.39 30.04
N GLN A 41 41.64 4.33 28.71
CA GLN A 41 42.92 4.45 28.00
C GLN A 41 42.69 4.94 26.56
N GLN A 42 43.26 6.10 26.24
CA GLN A 42 43.45 6.62 24.88
C GLN A 42 44.40 5.69 24.09
N PHE A 43 44.21 5.54 22.78
CA PHE A 43 45.27 5.68 21.76
C PHE A 43 44.73 5.47 20.33
N GLY A 44 45.08 6.40 19.43
CA GLY A 44 45.56 6.07 18.08
C GLY A 44 44.55 5.89 16.94
N GLN A 45 44.38 6.92 16.11
CA GLN A 45 44.02 6.76 14.69
C GLN A 45 45.18 6.09 13.92
N PRO A 46 44.89 5.23 12.93
CA PRO A 46 45.51 5.44 11.63
C PRO A 46 44.62 5.13 10.40
N GLY A 47 44.71 6.01 9.39
CA GLY A 47 44.89 5.66 7.98
C GLY A 47 43.72 5.09 7.17
N ARG A 48 43.20 5.88 6.23
CA ARG A 48 42.40 5.39 5.09
C ARG A 48 43.31 4.74 4.03
N PRO A 49 42.96 3.58 3.45
CA PRO A 49 43.51 3.16 2.16
C PRO A 49 42.64 3.69 1.00
N ALA A 50 43.32 4.07 -0.07
CA ALA A 50 42.73 4.50 -1.34
C ALA A 50 42.06 3.31 -2.07
N TRP A 51 40.95 3.59 -2.75
CA TRP A 51 40.22 2.63 -3.57
C TRP A 51 40.85 2.58 -4.97
N ASP A 52 41.30 1.38 -5.38
CA ASP A 52 41.70 1.04 -6.74
C ASP A 52 40.51 0.39 -7.46
N ASN A 53 40.13 0.96 -8.60
CA ASN A 53 39.00 0.54 -9.44
C ASN A 53 39.48 -0.45 -10.51
N SER A 54 39.64 -1.72 -10.15
CA SER A 54 39.87 -2.77 -11.16
C SER A 54 39.46 -4.18 -10.70
N ALA A 55 38.16 -4.40 -10.47
CA ALA A 55 37.59 -5.75 -10.48
C ALA A 55 36.05 -5.71 -10.58
N ASP A 56 35.51 -5.59 -11.79
CA ASP A 56 34.06 -5.62 -12.02
C ASP A 56 33.67 -6.52 -13.20
N GLN A 57 34.11 -7.79 -13.17
CA GLN A 57 33.66 -8.80 -14.14
C GLN A 57 33.43 -10.23 -13.60
N ASP A 58 33.53 -10.51 -12.28
CA ASP A 58 33.35 -11.88 -11.74
C ASP A 58 32.18 -12.06 -10.73
N GLN A 59 31.34 -11.05 -10.53
CA GLN A 59 30.30 -11.04 -9.49
C GLN A 59 29.14 -12.07 -9.61
N PRO A 60 28.80 -12.69 -10.77
CA PRO A 60 27.67 -13.63 -10.81
C PRO A 60 27.92 -14.98 -10.11
N LYS A 61 29.18 -15.42 -9.96
CA LYS A 61 29.49 -16.77 -9.40
C LYS A 61 29.56 -16.79 -7.88
N GLU A 62 30.11 -15.76 -7.25
CA GLU A 62 30.22 -15.70 -5.78
C GLU A 62 28.85 -15.57 -5.09
N ILE A 63 27.90 -14.89 -5.73
CA ILE A 63 26.50 -14.79 -5.25
C ILE A 63 25.84 -16.18 -5.18
N PHE A 64 26.13 -17.06 -6.15
CA PHE A 64 25.61 -18.42 -6.16
C PHE A 64 26.27 -19.34 -5.13
N ASP A 65 27.54 -19.12 -4.79
CA ASP A 65 28.28 -19.97 -3.86
C ASP A 65 28.10 -19.54 -2.38
N MET A 66 27.86 -18.25 -2.10
CA MET A 66 27.48 -17.79 -0.75
C MET A 66 26.09 -18.27 -0.33
N ALA A 67 25.11 -18.30 -1.26
CA ALA A 67 23.77 -18.83 -0.98
C ALA A 67 23.76 -20.34 -0.65
N LYS A 68 24.78 -21.09 -1.10
CA LYS A 68 24.84 -22.55 -0.90
C LYS A 68 25.37 -23.00 0.46
N THR A 69 26.05 -22.15 1.23
CA THR A 69 26.79 -22.61 2.42
C THR A 69 26.06 -22.46 3.75
N ASN A 70 24.94 -21.73 3.83
CA ASN A 70 24.15 -21.56 5.08
C ASN A 70 22.69 -22.06 5.03
N GLY A 71 22.22 -22.58 3.90
CA GLY A 71 20.81 -22.86 3.64
C GLY A 71 20.32 -24.31 3.81
N GLN A 72 20.66 -25.03 4.87
CA GLN A 72 20.18 -26.42 5.06
C GLN A 72 19.16 -26.63 6.20
N SER A 73 18.97 -25.65 7.07
CA SER A 73 18.01 -25.77 8.18
C SER A 73 16.59 -25.42 7.73
N VAL A 74 15.59 -26.12 8.26
CA VAL A 74 14.17 -25.79 8.13
C VAL A 74 13.71 -25.19 9.45
N ARG A 75 13.08 -24.02 9.43
CA ARG A 75 12.50 -23.39 10.64
C ARG A 75 11.25 -24.20 11.06
N PRO A 76 11.21 -24.77 12.28
CA PRO A 76 10.02 -25.46 12.77
C PRO A 76 8.88 -24.46 13.04
N PRO A 77 7.61 -24.91 13.11
CA PRO A 77 6.53 -24.04 13.52
C PRO A 77 6.68 -23.61 14.98
N PHE A 78 6.54 -22.32 15.25
CA PHE A 78 6.53 -21.70 16.56
C PHE A 78 5.11 -21.42 17.06
N ALA A 79 4.19 -21.09 16.16
CA ALA A 79 2.84 -20.63 16.48
C ALA A 79 1.78 -21.76 16.48
N ALA A 80 2.10 -22.91 15.87
CA ALA A 80 1.24 -24.09 15.86
C ALA A 80 0.92 -24.60 17.28
N GLY A 81 -0.36 -24.86 17.55
CA GLY A 81 -0.88 -25.29 18.85
C GLY A 81 -1.24 -24.13 19.80
N THR A 82 -0.83 -22.90 19.47
CA THR A 82 -1.10 -21.71 20.29
C THR A 82 -1.95 -20.69 19.55
N PHE A 83 -1.57 -20.34 18.31
CA PHE A 83 -2.29 -19.35 17.50
C PHE A 83 -3.21 -20.00 16.46
N TYR A 84 -2.87 -21.22 16.04
CA TYR A 84 -3.66 -22.03 15.11
C TYR A 84 -3.47 -23.52 15.42
N PRO A 85 -4.38 -24.43 15.00
CA PRO A 85 -4.26 -25.86 15.30
C PRO A 85 -2.94 -26.48 14.82
N ALA A 86 -2.33 -27.34 15.65
CA ALA A 86 -1.07 -28.02 15.32
C ALA A 86 -1.25 -29.22 14.37
N ASP A 87 -2.45 -29.80 14.31
CA ASP A 87 -2.78 -30.90 13.42
C ASP A 87 -3.33 -30.40 12.09
N LYS A 88 -2.95 -31.08 11.01
CA LYS A 88 -3.28 -30.67 9.64
C LYS A 88 -4.78 -30.68 9.39
N GLU A 89 -5.47 -31.73 9.85
CA GLU A 89 -6.90 -31.93 9.59
C GLU A 89 -7.76 -30.85 10.25
N SER A 90 -7.51 -30.50 11.51
CA SER A 90 -8.26 -29.44 12.20
C SER A 90 -7.93 -28.06 11.65
N LEU A 91 -6.67 -27.80 11.28
CA LEU A 91 -6.26 -26.56 10.62
C LEU A 91 -6.97 -26.40 9.27
N ASP A 92 -7.04 -27.47 8.48
CA ASP A 92 -7.72 -27.49 7.19
C ASP A 92 -9.22 -27.20 7.33
N ALA A 93 -9.89 -27.90 8.24
CA ALA A 93 -11.31 -27.72 8.52
C ALA A 93 -11.63 -26.30 9.04
N LEU A 94 -10.75 -25.74 9.89
CA LEU A 94 -10.89 -24.38 10.37
C LEU A 94 -10.79 -23.37 9.22
N LEU A 95 -9.75 -23.48 8.38
CA LEU A 95 -9.57 -22.57 7.25
C LEU A 95 -10.69 -22.72 6.21
N ASP A 96 -11.19 -23.93 5.93
CA ASP A 96 -12.35 -24.13 5.06
C ASP A 96 -13.58 -23.40 5.59
N LYS A 97 -13.85 -23.48 6.89
CA LYS A 97 -14.94 -22.74 7.54
C LYS A 97 -14.75 -21.23 7.39
N LEU A 98 -13.55 -20.72 7.66
CA LEU A 98 -13.24 -19.30 7.58
C LEU A 98 -13.37 -18.75 6.15
N PHE A 99 -12.81 -19.46 5.16
CA PHE A 99 -12.91 -19.06 3.75
C PHE A 99 -14.32 -19.19 3.18
N SER A 100 -15.13 -20.15 3.65
CA SER A 100 -16.51 -20.30 3.19
C SER A 100 -17.42 -19.16 3.68
N ALA A 101 -17.08 -18.55 4.82
CA ALA A 101 -17.80 -17.40 5.37
C ALA A 101 -17.35 -16.05 4.73
N ALA A 102 -16.27 -16.04 3.96
CA ALA A 102 -15.74 -14.87 3.29
C ALA A 102 -16.36 -14.71 1.89
N PRO A 103 -17.17 -13.67 1.63
CA PRO A 103 -17.69 -13.43 0.29
C PRO A 103 -16.55 -13.05 -0.66
N PRO A 104 -16.62 -13.44 -1.95
CA PRO A 104 -15.68 -12.95 -2.96
C PRO A 104 -15.84 -11.43 -3.11
N LEU A 105 -14.72 -10.74 -3.20
CA LEU A 105 -14.63 -9.35 -3.62
C LEU A 105 -14.24 -9.35 -5.09
N ALA A 106 -14.75 -8.39 -5.85
CA ALA A 106 -14.39 -8.21 -7.26
C ALA A 106 -13.03 -7.51 -7.41
N ALA A 107 -12.02 -7.90 -6.62
CA ALA A 107 -10.69 -7.33 -6.73
C ALA A 107 -9.95 -7.94 -7.93
N LYS A 108 -9.25 -7.11 -8.71
CA LYS A 108 -8.25 -7.57 -9.70
C LYS A 108 -7.09 -8.27 -8.99
N ARG A 109 -6.02 -8.57 -9.73
CA ARG A 109 -4.82 -9.21 -9.17
C ARG A 109 -4.35 -8.46 -7.91
N ALA A 110 -4.37 -9.14 -6.76
CA ALA A 110 -3.98 -8.52 -5.50
C ALA A 110 -2.47 -8.31 -5.48
N ARG A 111 -2.01 -7.18 -4.96
CA ARG A 111 -0.58 -6.82 -4.91
C ARG A 111 -0.08 -6.63 -3.50
N ALA A 112 -0.94 -6.17 -2.61
CA ALA A 112 -0.62 -5.89 -1.23
C ALA A 112 -1.79 -6.26 -0.32
N LEU A 113 -1.50 -6.78 0.87
CA LEU A 113 -2.49 -7.06 1.91
C LEU A 113 -2.02 -6.48 3.25
N ILE A 114 -2.95 -6.01 4.07
CA ILE A 114 -2.80 -5.97 5.54
C ILE A 114 -3.69 -7.05 6.11
N VAL A 115 -3.17 -7.84 7.04
CA VAL A 115 -3.89 -8.93 7.71
C VAL A 115 -3.49 -9.02 9.18
N PRO A 116 -4.42 -9.40 10.08
CA PRO A 116 -4.15 -9.57 11.50
C PRO A 116 -3.35 -10.84 11.80
N HIS A 117 -2.72 -10.90 12.97
CA HIS A 117 -1.93 -12.05 13.43
C HIS A 117 -2.23 -12.53 14.85
N ALA A 118 -3.36 -12.13 15.45
CA ALA A 118 -3.88 -12.85 16.61
C ALA A 118 -4.29 -14.30 16.30
N GLY A 119 -4.65 -15.06 17.33
CA GLY A 119 -5.13 -16.45 17.16
C GLY A 119 -6.33 -16.56 16.22
N TYR A 120 -6.38 -17.63 15.42
CA TYR A 120 -7.35 -17.79 14.33
C TYR A 120 -8.81 -17.81 14.80
N GLU A 121 -9.05 -18.20 16.06
CA GLU A 121 -10.38 -18.15 16.67
C GLU A 121 -10.92 -16.71 16.83
N TYR A 122 -10.03 -15.72 16.93
CA TYR A 122 -10.38 -14.31 17.08
C TYR A 122 -10.32 -13.57 15.74
N SER A 123 -9.16 -13.59 15.08
CA SER A 123 -8.88 -12.73 13.92
C SER A 123 -9.01 -13.44 12.57
N GLY A 124 -9.10 -14.78 12.57
CA GLY A 124 -9.05 -15.59 11.36
C GLY A 124 -10.18 -15.27 10.36
N ALA A 125 -11.36 -14.88 10.86
CA ALA A 125 -12.48 -14.47 10.00
C ALA A 125 -12.19 -13.16 9.24
N VAL A 126 -11.49 -12.22 9.88
CA VAL A 126 -11.07 -10.96 9.26
C VAL A 126 -9.98 -11.21 8.22
N ALA A 127 -8.95 -12.00 8.56
CA ALA A 127 -7.89 -12.40 7.64
C ALA A 127 -8.43 -13.13 6.39
N ALA A 128 -9.34 -14.09 6.59
CA ALA A 128 -9.92 -14.88 5.50
C ALA A 128 -10.67 -14.05 4.45
N ARG A 129 -11.23 -12.89 4.82
CA ARG A 129 -11.91 -12.00 3.86
C ARG A 129 -11.00 -11.46 2.77
N VAL A 130 -9.74 -11.19 3.12
CA VAL A 130 -8.74 -10.68 2.19
C VAL A 130 -7.95 -11.81 1.55
N PHE A 131 -7.50 -12.81 2.31
CA PHE A 131 -6.82 -13.98 1.72
C PHE A 131 -7.70 -14.72 0.72
N GLY A 132 -9.02 -14.79 0.94
CA GLY A 132 -9.95 -15.45 0.04
C GLY A 132 -9.97 -14.85 -1.38
N GLN A 133 -9.53 -13.59 -1.53
CA GLN A 133 -9.42 -12.92 -2.83
C GLN A 133 -8.26 -13.41 -3.68
N LEU A 134 -7.28 -14.07 -3.07
CA LEU A 134 -6.17 -14.67 -3.78
C LEU A 134 -6.55 -15.96 -4.52
N ARG A 135 -7.78 -16.47 -4.32
CA ARG A 135 -8.23 -17.73 -4.94
C ARG A 135 -8.12 -17.64 -6.46
N GLY A 136 -7.41 -18.60 -7.04
CA GLY A 136 -7.18 -18.65 -8.49
C GLY A 136 -6.12 -17.67 -9.01
N GLN A 137 -5.48 -16.91 -8.13
CA GLN A 137 -4.32 -16.10 -8.46
C GLN A 137 -3.03 -16.88 -8.17
N SER A 138 -2.01 -16.66 -8.98
CA SER A 138 -0.69 -17.28 -8.80
C SER A 138 0.36 -16.23 -8.48
N TYR A 139 1.25 -16.55 -7.56
CA TYR A 139 2.37 -15.70 -7.18
C TYR A 139 3.64 -16.54 -7.14
N ARG A 140 4.72 -15.97 -7.67
CA ARG A 140 6.05 -16.58 -7.60
C ARG A 140 6.63 -16.40 -6.21
N ARG A 141 6.43 -15.23 -5.61
CA ARG A 141 7.00 -14.88 -4.30
C ARG A 141 6.03 -14.11 -3.44
N VAL A 142 6.14 -14.31 -2.14
CA VAL A 142 5.42 -13.57 -1.11
C VAL A 142 6.45 -12.87 -0.22
N PHE A 143 6.47 -11.54 -0.27
CA PHE A 143 7.18 -10.72 0.71
C PHE A 143 6.27 -10.56 1.91
N LEU A 144 6.73 -10.97 3.08
CA LEU A 144 5.93 -11.03 4.30
C LEU A 144 6.59 -10.18 5.39
N LEU A 145 5.95 -9.06 5.71
CA LEU A 145 6.47 -8.04 6.63
C LEU A 145 5.65 -8.00 7.91
N GLY A 146 6.29 -7.66 9.01
CA GLY A 146 5.64 -7.44 10.31
C GLY A 146 6.66 -7.02 11.36
N SER A 147 6.20 -6.44 12.46
CA SER A 147 7.09 -5.98 13.54
C SER A 147 7.39 -7.10 14.54
N ALA A 148 8.62 -7.14 15.04
CA ALA A 148 9.05 -8.12 16.04
C ALA A 148 8.34 -7.93 17.39
N HIS A 149 7.82 -9.01 17.96
CA HIS A 149 7.26 -9.06 19.32
C HIS A 149 8.23 -9.69 20.32
N ALA A 150 9.00 -10.70 19.88
CA ALA A 150 9.80 -11.53 20.77
C ALA A 150 11.25 -11.06 20.94
N ALA A 151 11.78 -10.33 19.97
CA ALA A 151 13.19 -9.95 19.91
C ALA A 151 13.35 -8.45 19.69
N TYR A 152 14.33 -7.86 20.39
CA TYR A 152 14.73 -6.47 20.21
C TYR A 152 16.01 -6.41 19.38
N PHE A 153 15.94 -5.75 18.23
CA PHE A 153 17.06 -5.49 17.33
C PHE A 153 16.76 -4.23 16.52
N SER A 154 17.76 -3.61 15.90
CA SER A 154 17.58 -2.45 15.02
C SER A 154 17.48 -2.87 13.56
N GLY A 155 16.72 -2.14 12.74
CA GLY A 155 16.56 -2.43 11.32
C GLY A 155 15.56 -3.55 11.04
N ALA A 156 15.86 -4.40 10.05
CA ALA A 156 15.02 -5.54 9.69
C ALA A 156 15.80 -6.85 9.66
N ALA A 157 15.14 -7.94 10.05
CA ALA A 157 15.69 -9.28 10.14
C ALA A 157 15.12 -10.18 9.04
N LEU A 158 16.01 -10.82 8.29
CA LEU A 158 15.73 -11.91 7.37
C LEU A 158 16.01 -13.26 8.03
N ASP A 159 15.46 -14.33 7.44
CA ASP A 159 15.80 -15.71 7.77
C ASP A 159 16.67 -16.33 6.66
N ASP A 160 17.74 -17.00 7.05
CA ASP A 160 18.67 -17.72 6.16
C ASP A 160 18.37 -19.24 6.11
N SER A 161 17.31 -19.70 6.76
CA SER A 161 16.79 -21.06 6.63
C SER A 161 16.38 -21.38 5.18
N SER A 162 16.40 -22.67 4.83
CA SER A 162 15.94 -23.14 3.51
C SER A 162 14.44 -23.01 3.31
N ALA A 163 13.67 -23.25 4.37
CA ALA A 163 12.22 -23.28 4.36
C ALA A 163 11.65 -23.06 5.76
N TRP A 164 10.39 -22.66 5.83
CA TRP A 164 9.57 -22.65 7.04
C TRP A 164 8.56 -23.79 7.00
N LYS A 165 8.39 -24.50 8.12
CA LYS A 165 7.44 -25.61 8.24
C LYS A 165 6.18 -25.17 8.99
N THR A 166 5.03 -25.62 8.49
CA THR A 166 3.71 -25.56 9.14
C THR A 166 3.09 -26.97 9.16
N PRO A 167 1.89 -27.17 9.72
CA PRO A 167 1.16 -28.44 9.58
C PRO A 167 0.82 -28.83 8.14
N PHE A 168 0.76 -27.89 7.19
CA PHE A 168 0.52 -28.20 5.78
C PHE A 168 1.76 -28.64 5.01
N GLY A 169 2.95 -28.39 5.54
CA GLY A 169 4.22 -28.71 4.88
C GLY A 169 5.20 -27.55 4.94
N GLN A 170 6.12 -27.52 3.98
CA GLN A 170 7.18 -26.51 3.93
C GLN A 170 6.86 -25.42 2.91
N VAL A 171 7.33 -24.20 3.18
CA VAL A 171 7.39 -23.08 2.24
C VAL A 171 8.86 -22.67 2.10
N ASN A 172 9.39 -22.72 0.88
CA ASN A 172 10.80 -22.40 0.63
C ASN A 172 11.06 -20.90 0.79
N ILE A 173 12.21 -20.54 1.35
CA ILE A 173 12.67 -19.16 1.40
C ILE A 173 13.31 -18.80 0.04
N ASP A 174 12.95 -17.64 -0.53
CA ASP A 174 13.68 -17.09 -1.68
C ASP A 174 15.00 -16.46 -1.20
N GLN A 175 16.01 -17.32 -1.07
CA GLN A 175 17.35 -16.93 -0.62
C GLN A 175 18.01 -15.89 -1.55
N ILE A 176 17.65 -15.84 -2.83
CA ILE A 176 18.20 -14.87 -3.77
C ILE A 176 17.64 -13.49 -3.46
N ALA A 177 16.32 -13.37 -3.31
CA ALA A 177 15.69 -12.11 -2.93
C ALA A 177 16.11 -11.65 -1.53
N SER A 178 16.24 -12.57 -0.57
CA SER A 178 16.73 -12.26 0.78
C SER A 178 18.19 -11.77 0.76
N ALA A 179 19.08 -12.42 0.02
CA ALA A 179 20.47 -11.98 -0.11
C ALA A 179 20.56 -10.60 -0.77
N GLU A 180 19.72 -10.34 -1.76
CA GLU A 180 19.69 -9.05 -2.45
C GLU A 180 19.17 -7.91 -1.56
N LEU A 181 18.15 -8.16 -0.72
CA LEU A 181 17.69 -7.21 0.31
C LEU A 181 18.83 -6.84 1.27
N ASN A 182 19.51 -7.84 1.83
CA ASN A 182 20.64 -7.64 2.74
C ASN A 182 21.82 -6.90 2.08
N ARG A 183 22.05 -7.10 0.77
CA ARG A 183 23.12 -6.43 0.02
C ARG A 183 22.81 -4.96 -0.23
N GLN A 184 21.55 -4.62 -0.52
CA GLN A 184 21.13 -3.26 -0.85
C GLN A 184 20.92 -2.38 0.39
N ASP A 185 20.49 -2.96 1.52
CA ASP A 185 20.29 -2.23 2.77
C ASP A 185 21.07 -2.87 3.93
N LYS A 186 22.07 -2.14 4.45
CA LYS A 186 22.95 -2.61 5.52
C LYS A 186 22.24 -2.79 6.87
N GLU A 187 21.06 -2.21 7.04
CA GLU A 187 20.24 -2.40 8.24
C GLU A 187 19.25 -3.57 8.09
N VAL A 188 19.20 -4.22 6.93
CA VAL A 188 18.53 -5.49 6.73
C VAL A 188 19.56 -6.60 6.94
N VAL A 189 19.43 -7.40 8.00
CA VAL A 189 20.41 -8.43 8.39
C VAL A 189 19.79 -9.82 8.50
N PHE A 190 20.58 -10.88 8.31
CA PHE A 190 20.12 -12.22 8.65
C PHE A 190 20.20 -12.44 10.17
N LEU A 191 19.04 -12.64 10.80
CA LEU A 191 18.92 -12.82 12.24
C LEU A 191 17.89 -13.92 12.55
N ARG A 192 18.29 -15.17 12.28
CA ARG A 192 17.44 -16.37 12.44
C ARG A 192 16.83 -16.50 13.84
N SER A 193 17.54 -16.11 14.89
CA SER A 193 17.04 -16.19 16.26
C SER A 193 15.81 -15.31 16.50
N ALA A 194 15.75 -14.12 15.89
CA ALA A 194 14.59 -13.25 15.97
C ALA A 194 13.38 -13.87 15.25
N GLN A 195 13.60 -14.42 14.05
CA GLN A 195 12.57 -15.09 13.26
C GLN A 195 12.05 -16.37 13.94
N ALA A 196 12.91 -17.15 14.57
CA ALA A 196 12.57 -18.45 15.17
C ALA A 196 11.66 -18.34 16.41
N ALA A 197 11.67 -17.20 17.10
CA ALA A 197 10.92 -16.99 18.34
C ALA A 197 9.67 -16.12 18.15
N ASP A 198 9.32 -15.78 16.90
CA ASP A 198 8.23 -14.86 16.58
C ASP A 198 7.10 -15.54 15.78
N HIS A 199 5.86 -15.12 16.03
CA HIS A 199 4.65 -15.68 15.41
C HIS A 199 4.08 -14.78 14.31
N VAL A 200 4.43 -13.49 14.27
CA VAL A 200 3.78 -12.46 13.44
C VAL A 200 3.74 -12.83 11.97
N LEU A 201 4.85 -13.34 11.44
CA LEU A 201 4.93 -13.76 10.04
C LEU A 201 4.38 -15.17 9.87
N GLU A 202 4.74 -16.10 10.76
CA GLU A 202 4.32 -17.51 10.64
C GLU A 202 2.79 -17.65 10.61
N ASN A 203 2.08 -16.83 11.37
CA ASN A 203 0.62 -16.89 11.48
C ASN A 203 -0.09 -16.61 10.15
N GLN A 204 0.60 -16.05 9.15
CA GLN A 204 0.05 -15.84 7.80
C GLN A 204 0.24 -17.05 6.87
N LEU A 205 1.21 -17.93 7.17
CA LEU A 205 1.59 -19.01 6.25
C LEU A 205 0.50 -20.06 6.00
N PRO A 206 -0.26 -20.53 7.01
CA PRO A 206 -1.35 -21.48 6.74
C PRO A 206 -2.41 -20.95 5.79
N PHE A 207 -2.80 -19.67 5.90
CA PHE A 207 -3.72 -19.04 4.94
C PHE A 207 -3.15 -19.05 3.53
N LEU A 208 -1.88 -18.66 3.37
CA LEU A 208 -1.20 -18.63 2.07
C LEU A 208 -1.09 -20.04 1.47
N GLN A 209 -0.65 -21.04 2.23
CA GLN A 209 -0.54 -22.44 1.76
C GLN A 209 -1.88 -23.06 1.39
N LYS A 210 -2.97 -22.66 2.06
CA LYS A 210 -4.31 -23.16 1.75
C LYS A 210 -4.88 -22.56 0.46
N ILE A 211 -4.50 -21.33 0.12
CA ILE A 211 -5.14 -20.59 -0.99
C ILE A 211 -4.27 -20.47 -2.26
N LEU A 212 -2.94 -20.48 -2.12
CA LEU A 212 -1.99 -20.33 -3.22
C LEU A 212 -1.43 -21.67 -3.70
N ASP A 213 -0.88 -21.66 -4.91
CA ASP A 213 -0.09 -22.78 -5.42
C ASP A 213 1.16 -23.03 -4.55
N PRO A 214 1.46 -24.27 -4.14
CA PRO A 214 2.54 -24.56 -3.18
C PRO A 214 3.95 -24.26 -3.69
N THR A 215 4.12 -23.83 -4.94
CA THR A 215 5.43 -23.48 -5.50
C THR A 215 5.90 -22.05 -5.17
N PHE A 216 5.05 -21.21 -4.56
CA PHE A 216 5.47 -19.86 -4.17
C PHE A 216 6.63 -19.92 -3.16
N GLN A 217 7.52 -18.93 -3.24
CA GLN A 217 8.62 -18.75 -2.29
C GLN A 217 8.34 -17.60 -1.31
N LEU A 218 8.88 -17.69 -0.11
CA LEU A 218 8.69 -16.71 0.96
C LEU A 218 9.92 -15.82 1.13
N VAL A 219 9.71 -14.53 1.35
CA VAL A 219 10.73 -13.58 1.82
C VAL A 219 10.23 -12.99 3.14
N PRO A 220 10.57 -13.60 4.30
CA PRO A 220 10.13 -13.10 5.59
C PRO A 220 11.02 -11.95 6.06
N ILE A 221 10.40 -10.83 6.42
CA ILE A 221 11.08 -9.59 6.83
C ILE A 221 10.46 -9.14 8.15
N LEU A 222 11.18 -9.39 9.25
CA LEU A 222 10.73 -8.98 10.58
C LEU A 222 11.37 -7.63 10.93
N ILE A 223 10.57 -6.60 11.19
CA ILE A 223 11.05 -5.25 11.44
C ILE A 223 11.24 -5.07 12.95
N GLY A 224 12.45 -4.66 13.36
CA GLY A 224 12.77 -4.34 14.74
C GLY A 224 12.52 -2.86 15.03
N GLN A 225 13.40 -2.26 15.84
CA GLN A 225 13.42 -0.82 16.07
C GLN A 225 13.97 -0.11 14.83
N THR A 226 13.18 0.82 14.29
CA THR A 226 13.52 1.57 13.07
C THR A 226 13.24 3.05 13.23
N ASP A 227 13.95 3.87 12.46
CA ASP A 227 13.63 5.27 12.26
C ASP A 227 13.02 5.53 10.87
N GLU A 228 12.57 6.75 10.66
CA GLU A 228 11.96 7.23 9.42
C GLU A 228 12.82 7.01 8.17
N LYS A 229 14.15 7.13 8.33
CA LYS A 229 15.11 6.91 7.24
C LYS A 229 15.19 5.43 6.88
N THR A 230 15.15 4.57 7.89
CA THR A 230 15.23 3.11 7.72
C THR A 230 13.98 2.58 7.06
N ILE A 231 12.80 3.06 7.46
CA ILE A 231 11.52 2.76 6.80
C ILE A 231 11.56 3.18 5.33
N GLY A 232 12.06 4.39 5.05
CA GLY A 232 12.21 4.88 3.67
C GLY A 232 13.14 4.01 2.82
N ARG A 233 14.33 3.67 3.32
CA ARG A 233 15.29 2.80 2.62
C ARG A 233 14.74 1.40 2.37
N LEU A 234 14.04 0.82 3.36
CA LEU A 234 13.42 -0.49 3.21
C LEU A 234 12.32 -0.46 2.14
N ALA A 235 11.50 0.59 2.11
CA ALA A 235 10.49 0.80 1.06
C ALA A 235 11.13 0.97 -0.32
N ASP A 236 12.21 1.76 -0.45
CA ASP A 236 12.94 1.93 -1.71
C ASP A 236 13.53 0.61 -2.22
N THR A 237 14.13 -0.17 -1.32
CA THR A 237 14.73 -1.47 -1.65
C THR A 237 13.67 -2.47 -2.10
N LEU A 238 12.53 -2.53 -1.39
CA LEU A 238 11.41 -3.39 -1.77
C LEU A 238 10.77 -2.95 -3.08
N ASP A 239 10.64 -1.65 -3.33
CA ASP A 239 10.11 -1.11 -4.59
C ASP A 239 10.92 -1.59 -5.80
N ALA A 240 12.25 -1.61 -5.67
CA ALA A 240 13.16 -2.10 -6.70
C ALA A 240 13.10 -3.62 -6.92
N LEU A 241 12.77 -4.40 -5.89
CA LEU A 241 12.78 -5.87 -5.94
C LEU A 241 11.43 -6.50 -6.31
N LEU A 242 10.33 -5.81 -6.02
CA LEU A 242 8.97 -6.28 -6.30
C LEU A 242 8.70 -6.29 -7.81
N THR A 243 8.24 -7.43 -8.31
CA THR A 243 7.89 -7.71 -9.72
C THR A 243 6.41 -8.01 -9.87
N GLY A 244 5.91 -8.10 -11.11
CA GLY A 244 4.51 -8.43 -11.44
C GLY A 244 3.91 -9.65 -10.74
N ASP A 245 4.78 -10.63 -10.46
CA ASP A 245 4.39 -11.94 -9.96
C ASP A 245 4.49 -12.07 -8.43
N ASP A 246 4.77 -10.98 -7.73
CA ASP A 246 4.96 -10.96 -6.29
C ASP A 246 3.75 -10.42 -5.53
N LEU A 247 3.51 -10.98 -4.35
CA LEU A 247 2.55 -10.50 -3.36
C LEU A 247 3.30 -9.89 -2.18
N LEU A 248 2.84 -8.73 -1.72
CA LEU A 248 3.26 -8.15 -0.45
C LEU A 248 2.18 -8.41 0.61
N VAL A 249 2.57 -8.95 1.77
CA VAL A 249 1.68 -9.17 2.91
C VAL A 249 2.27 -8.48 4.11
N VAL A 250 1.52 -7.55 4.71
CA VAL A 250 1.84 -6.90 5.97
C VAL A 250 0.98 -7.48 7.07
N SER A 251 1.66 -7.95 8.12
CA SER A 251 1.07 -8.56 9.28
C SER A 251 0.96 -7.53 10.42
N SER A 252 -0.26 -7.17 10.79
CA SER A 252 -0.53 -6.24 11.90
C SER A 252 -1.91 -6.47 12.50
N ASP A 253 -1.97 -6.64 13.82
CA ASP A 253 -3.16 -6.30 14.58
C ASP A 253 -3.27 -4.77 14.72
N LEU A 254 -4.43 -4.26 15.12
CA LEU A 254 -4.68 -2.83 15.36
C LEU A 254 -4.52 -2.51 16.85
N SER A 255 -5.48 -1.81 17.48
CA SER A 255 -5.32 -1.36 18.85
C SER A 255 -5.18 -2.52 19.83
N HIS A 256 -4.29 -2.36 20.81
CA HIS A 256 -4.07 -3.34 21.87
C HIS A 256 -4.61 -2.81 23.19
N TYR A 257 -5.65 -3.49 23.68
CA TYR A 257 -6.20 -3.38 25.02
C TYR A 257 -7.01 -2.14 25.43
N PRO A 258 -7.49 -1.26 24.53
CA PRO A 258 -8.51 -0.30 24.94
C PRO A 258 -9.83 -1.00 25.24
N ALA A 259 -10.77 -0.27 25.86
CA ALA A 259 -12.16 -0.72 25.98
C ALA A 259 -12.82 -0.78 24.59
N TYR A 260 -13.89 -1.58 24.46
CA TYR A 260 -14.53 -1.84 23.15
C TYR A 260 -14.92 -0.58 22.36
N GLU A 261 -15.54 0.42 22.99
CA GLU A 261 -15.92 1.66 22.28
C GLU A 261 -14.71 2.47 21.82
N ASP A 262 -13.64 2.49 22.61
CA ASP A 262 -12.40 3.19 22.28
C ASP A 262 -11.66 2.47 21.16
N ALA A 263 -11.57 1.13 21.21
CA ALA A 263 -11.02 0.30 20.15
C ALA A 263 -11.68 0.60 18.80
N ASN A 264 -13.02 0.62 18.76
CA ASN A 264 -13.74 0.94 17.52
C ASN A 264 -13.37 2.33 16.97
N GLN A 265 -13.19 3.33 17.83
CA GLN A 265 -12.84 4.68 17.38
C GLN A 265 -11.40 4.74 16.85
N VAL A 266 -10.46 4.20 17.63
CA VAL A 266 -9.04 4.17 17.28
C VAL A 266 -8.83 3.38 16.00
N ASP A 267 -9.37 2.17 15.93
CA ASP A 267 -9.15 1.24 14.83
C ASP A 267 -9.79 1.74 13.52
N GLN A 268 -11.00 2.30 13.57
CA GLN A 268 -11.64 2.86 12.37
C GLN A 268 -10.87 4.06 11.84
N ARG A 269 -10.32 4.91 12.73
CA ARG A 269 -9.48 6.03 12.33
C ARG A 269 -8.16 5.54 11.74
N THR A 270 -7.51 4.56 12.37
CA THR A 270 -6.29 3.89 11.85
C THR A 270 -6.53 3.35 10.44
N LEU A 271 -7.60 2.57 10.23
CA LEU A 271 -7.95 2.01 8.92
C LEU A 271 -8.26 3.09 7.88
N ALA A 272 -8.96 4.15 8.26
CA ALA A 272 -9.27 5.27 7.37
C ALA A 272 -7.99 6.01 6.90
N LEU A 273 -7.03 6.21 7.80
CA LEU A 273 -5.74 6.85 7.49
C LEU A 273 -4.90 5.97 6.56
N ILE A 274 -4.85 4.65 6.82
CA ILE A 274 -4.20 3.69 5.92
C ILE A 274 -4.87 3.68 4.54
N ALA A 275 -6.21 3.70 4.48
CA ALA A 275 -6.95 3.73 3.22
C ALA A 275 -6.70 5.01 2.42
N ALA A 276 -6.52 6.14 3.11
CA ALA A 276 -6.17 7.42 2.52
C ALA A 276 -4.67 7.56 2.18
N LEU A 277 -3.84 6.57 2.52
CA LEU A 277 -2.38 6.62 2.40
C LEU A 277 -1.77 7.83 3.14
N ASP A 278 -2.39 8.24 4.26
CA ASP A 278 -1.98 9.37 5.09
C ASP A 278 -1.02 8.88 6.20
N GLU A 279 0.26 8.78 5.86
CA GLU A 279 1.30 8.30 6.78
C GLU A 279 1.50 9.25 7.98
N GLU A 280 1.55 10.56 7.75
CA GLU A 280 1.76 11.54 8.81
C GLU A 280 0.58 11.54 9.78
N GLY A 281 -0.66 11.54 9.25
CA GLY A 281 -1.86 11.45 10.05
C GLY A 281 -1.95 10.13 10.84
N LEU A 282 -1.50 9.02 10.25
CA LEU A 282 -1.42 7.71 10.93
C LEU A 282 -0.47 7.76 12.14
N LEU A 283 0.72 8.32 11.98
CA LEU A 283 1.70 8.46 13.08
C LEU A 283 1.19 9.37 14.18
N ALA A 284 0.61 10.51 13.82
CA ALA A 284 0.04 11.45 14.79
C ALA A 284 -1.14 10.82 15.55
N HIS A 285 -1.98 10.04 14.86
CA HIS A 285 -3.10 9.31 15.47
C HIS A 285 -2.60 8.24 16.45
N ALA A 286 -1.63 7.41 16.05
CA ALA A 286 -1.09 6.37 16.91
C ALA A 286 -0.45 6.93 18.19
N ALA A 287 0.35 8.00 18.06
CA ALA A 287 0.94 8.66 19.23
C ALA A 287 -0.13 9.26 20.16
N ALA A 288 -1.19 9.85 19.58
CA ALA A 288 -2.26 10.46 20.36
C ALA A 288 -3.15 9.44 21.06
N SER A 289 -3.38 8.26 20.48
CA SER A 289 -4.21 7.21 21.09
C SER A 289 -3.50 6.58 22.29
N GLU A 290 -2.21 6.24 22.15
CA GLU A 290 -1.36 5.73 23.25
C GLU A 290 -1.30 6.72 24.44
N GLU A 291 -1.36 8.03 24.20
CA GLU A 291 -1.37 9.04 25.26
C GLU A 291 -2.75 9.18 25.93
N LYS A 292 -3.84 9.13 25.16
CA LYS A 292 -5.17 9.59 25.60
C LYS A 292 -6.12 8.47 25.99
N ILE A 293 -5.94 7.28 25.45
CA ILE A 293 -6.83 6.15 25.67
C ILE A 293 -6.27 5.28 26.79
N ALA A 294 -7.08 5.03 27.80
CA ALA A 294 -6.66 4.25 28.96
C ALA A 294 -6.34 2.81 28.54
N GLN A 295 -5.19 2.29 28.98
CA GLN A 295 -4.74 0.90 28.76
C GLN A 295 -4.37 0.55 27.31
N GLU A 296 -4.47 1.50 26.37
CA GLU A 296 -4.00 1.27 25.01
C GLU A 296 -2.47 1.17 24.99
N GLU A 297 -1.96 0.03 24.50
CA GLU A 297 -0.51 -0.19 24.38
C GLU A 297 0.03 0.23 23.01
N THR A 298 -0.82 0.17 21.98
CA THR A 298 -0.50 0.63 20.62
C THR A 298 -1.77 0.72 19.79
N ALA A 299 -1.78 1.57 18.76
CA ALA A 299 -2.85 1.65 17.75
C ALA A 299 -2.73 0.60 16.62
N ALA A 300 -1.51 0.08 16.41
CA ALA A 300 -1.21 -0.98 15.46
C ALA A 300 0.19 -1.58 15.76
N CYS A 301 0.28 -2.86 16.10
CA CYS A 301 1.56 -3.47 16.44
C CYS A 301 2.55 -3.52 15.25
N GLY A 302 2.04 -3.52 14.02
CA GLY A 302 2.79 -3.54 12.76
C GLY A 302 3.04 -2.16 12.16
N LEU A 303 2.99 -1.07 12.93
CA LEU A 303 3.02 0.31 12.43
C LEU A 303 4.17 0.58 11.43
N ALA A 304 5.40 0.16 11.74
CA ALA A 304 6.54 0.33 10.84
C ALA A 304 6.38 -0.42 9.50
N ALA A 305 5.80 -1.63 9.53
CA ALA A 305 5.51 -2.39 8.30
C ALA A 305 4.39 -1.74 7.48
N ILE A 306 3.39 -1.14 8.15
CA ILE A 306 2.32 -0.36 7.51
C ILE A 306 2.88 0.90 6.84
N GLN A 307 3.83 1.59 7.47
CA GLN A 307 4.51 2.75 6.85
C GLN A 307 5.25 2.36 5.57
N VAL A 308 6.03 1.27 5.60
CA VAL A 308 6.69 0.72 4.40
C VAL A 308 5.66 0.45 3.30
N LEU A 309 4.52 -0.15 3.66
CA LEU A 309 3.45 -0.45 2.72
C LEU A 309 2.81 0.81 2.11
N ILE A 310 2.49 1.83 2.92
CA ILE A 310 1.91 3.09 2.43
C ILE A 310 2.82 3.71 1.38
N ARG A 311 4.14 3.80 1.66
CA ARG A 311 5.11 4.34 0.70
C ARG A 311 5.21 3.52 -0.57
N LEU A 312 5.17 2.19 -0.45
CA LEU A 312 5.16 1.29 -1.62
C LEU A 312 3.89 1.49 -2.46
N ILE A 313 2.71 1.61 -1.85
CA ILE A 313 1.46 1.83 -2.58
C ILE A 313 1.48 3.18 -3.28
N GLN A 314 1.94 4.24 -2.62
CA GLN A 314 2.06 5.58 -3.23
C GLN A 314 2.96 5.55 -4.48
N LYS A 315 4.07 4.81 -4.44
CA LYS A 315 4.97 4.64 -5.60
C LYS A 315 4.37 3.77 -6.71
N LYS A 316 3.70 2.68 -6.34
CA LYS A 316 3.19 1.67 -7.29
C LYS A 316 1.80 2.01 -7.86
N GLY A 317 1.07 2.92 -7.24
CA GLY A 317 -0.30 3.30 -7.64
C GLY A 317 -1.32 2.18 -7.50
N TRP A 318 -1.12 1.26 -6.54
CA TRP A 318 -2.07 0.16 -6.29
C TRP A 318 -3.35 0.68 -5.65
N GLN A 319 -4.49 0.14 -6.09
CA GLN A 319 -5.80 0.63 -5.68
C GLN A 319 -6.34 -0.17 -4.50
N SER A 320 -6.72 0.55 -3.44
CA SER A 320 -7.33 -0.05 -2.26
C SER A 320 -8.77 -0.48 -2.51
N GLY A 321 -9.16 -1.63 -1.98
CA GLY A 321 -10.54 -2.07 -1.92
C GLY A 321 -11.23 -1.68 -0.60
N LYS A 322 -12.33 -2.38 -0.31
CA LYS A 322 -12.97 -2.31 1.02
C LYS A 322 -12.04 -2.92 2.07
N TYR A 323 -12.01 -2.30 3.25
CA TYR A 323 -11.39 -2.88 4.43
C TYR A 323 -12.41 -3.57 5.33
N PHE A 324 -11.91 -4.47 6.18
CA PHE A 324 -12.70 -5.21 7.15
C PHE A 324 -12.15 -5.00 8.54
N TYR A 325 -13.07 -5.05 9.50
CA TYR A 325 -12.75 -4.80 10.89
C TYR A 325 -13.59 -5.70 11.79
N ALA A 326 -12.96 -6.20 12.85
CA ALA A 326 -13.57 -6.75 14.05
C ALA A 326 -12.58 -6.56 15.22
N ASN A 327 -13.00 -6.84 16.44
CA ASN A 327 -12.08 -6.94 17.57
C ASN A 327 -12.38 -8.16 18.44
N SER A 328 -11.49 -8.46 19.38
CA SER A 328 -11.60 -9.63 20.26
C SER A 328 -12.88 -9.63 21.12
N GLY A 329 -13.55 -8.49 21.29
CA GLY A 329 -14.82 -8.37 22.01
C GLY A 329 -16.05 -8.75 21.17
N ASP A 330 -15.89 -9.01 19.86
CA ASP A 330 -16.98 -9.42 18.96
C ASP A 330 -17.27 -10.93 19.01
N ILE A 331 -16.38 -11.73 19.60
CA ILE A 331 -16.65 -13.16 19.80
C ILE A 331 -17.73 -13.34 20.87
N ALA A 332 -18.47 -14.46 20.78
CA ALA A 332 -19.51 -14.76 21.76
C ALA A 332 -18.91 -14.90 23.18
N GLY A 333 -19.30 -13.99 24.08
CA GLY A 333 -18.77 -13.94 25.45
C GLY A 333 -17.37 -13.32 25.57
N GLY A 334 -16.89 -12.62 24.54
CA GLY A 334 -15.62 -11.90 24.58
C GLY A 334 -15.60 -10.79 25.64
N ASP A 335 -14.44 -10.57 26.24
CA ASP A 335 -14.23 -9.45 27.15
C ASP A 335 -14.24 -8.13 26.36
N ARG A 336 -15.12 -7.20 26.77
CA ARG A 336 -15.28 -5.89 26.13
C ARG A 336 -14.59 -4.76 26.90
N GLY A 337 -14.02 -5.06 28.08
CA GLY A 337 -13.27 -4.10 28.87
C GLY A 337 -11.82 -3.92 28.40
N ARG A 338 -11.31 -4.88 27.62
CA ARG A 338 -9.94 -4.89 27.11
C ARG A 338 -9.87 -5.73 25.83
N VAL A 339 -9.82 -5.09 24.67
CA VAL A 339 -9.90 -5.80 23.36
C VAL A 339 -8.67 -5.61 22.50
N VAL A 340 -8.48 -6.49 21.51
CA VAL A 340 -7.50 -6.30 20.43
C VAL A 340 -8.24 -6.10 19.11
N GLY A 341 -7.89 -5.06 18.37
CA GLY A 341 -8.47 -4.73 17.06
C GLY A 341 -7.87 -5.56 15.93
N TYR A 342 -8.69 -5.94 14.95
CA TYR A 342 -8.29 -6.73 13.79
C TYR A 342 -8.74 -6.04 12.51
N GLY A 343 -7.76 -5.61 11.71
CA GLY A 343 -8.00 -4.98 10.40
C GLY A 343 -7.51 -5.86 9.26
N ALA A 344 -8.26 -5.93 8.16
CA ALA A 344 -7.76 -6.50 6.92
C ALA A 344 -8.07 -5.60 5.72
N MET A 345 -7.08 -5.41 4.86
CA MET A 345 -7.13 -4.55 3.68
C MET A 345 -6.44 -5.19 2.49
N LEU A 346 -6.89 -4.86 1.29
CA LEU A 346 -6.32 -5.36 0.04
C LEU A 346 -6.11 -4.20 -0.93
N TRP A 347 -4.94 -4.17 -1.56
CA TRP A 347 -4.64 -3.33 -2.70
C TRP A 347 -4.41 -4.22 -3.92
N ALA A 348 -5.13 -3.92 -4.99
CA ALA A 348 -5.00 -4.61 -6.26
C ALA A 348 -4.18 -3.78 -7.25
N GLU A 349 -3.76 -4.42 -8.34
CA GLU A 349 -3.31 -3.66 -9.51
C GLU A 349 -4.38 -2.62 -9.85
N PRO A 350 -3.98 -1.39 -10.19
CA PRO A 350 -4.93 -0.41 -10.68
C PRO A 350 -5.71 -1.05 -11.80
N GLU A 351 -7.00 -0.74 -11.91
CA GLU A 351 -7.73 -1.11 -13.09
C GLU A 351 -6.94 -0.64 -14.31
N LYS A 352 -6.28 -1.57 -15.01
CA LYS A 352 -6.19 -1.44 -16.46
C LYS A 352 -7.63 -1.27 -16.85
N ALA A 353 -8.00 -0.08 -17.33
CA ALA A 353 -9.26 0.12 -18.02
C ALA A 353 -9.39 -1.10 -18.96
N ASP A 354 -10.36 -1.97 -18.69
CA ASP A 354 -10.58 -3.16 -19.49
C ASP A 354 -10.99 -2.66 -20.87
N TYR A 355 -10.01 -2.55 -21.75
CA TYR A 355 -10.24 -2.64 -23.17
C TYR A 355 -10.20 -4.13 -23.44
N THR A 356 -11.37 -4.71 -23.65
CA THR A 356 -11.46 -6.01 -24.30
C THR A 356 -10.57 -5.98 -25.56
N GLU A 357 -10.01 -7.11 -25.97
CA GLU A 357 -9.27 -7.20 -27.26
C GLU A 357 -10.11 -6.68 -28.45
N ALA A 358 -11.44 -6.62 -28.32
CA ALA A 358 -12.35 -5.99 -29.27
C ALA A 358 -12.35 -4.43 -29.23
N GLU A 359 -11.97 -3.81 -28.11
CA GLU A 359 -11.88 -2.37 -27.92
C GLU A 359 -10.45 -1.82 -28.13
N LYS A 360 -9.42 -2.68 -28.16
CA LYS A 360 -8.02 -2.33 -28.48
C LYS A 360 -7.78 -1.76 -29.89
N GLY A 361 -8.84 -1.54 -30.67
CA GLY A 361 -8.78 -0.90 -31.98
C GLY A 361 -9.98 -0.02 -32.33
N GLN A 362 -10.90 0.24 -31.38
CA GLN A 362 -12.03 1.12 -31.64
C GLN A 362 -11.79 2.50 -31.01
N PRO A 363 -11.80 3.59 -31.79
CA PRO A 363 -11.85 4.94 -31.24
C PRO A 363 -13.07 5.04 -30.32
N ARG A 364 -12.86 5.32 -29.02
CA ARG A 364 -13.99 5.67 -28.15
C ARG A 364 -14.70 6.88 -28.73
N ALA A 365 -16.03 6.86 -28.73
CA ALA A 365 -16.83 7.92 -29.33
C ALA A 365 -16.43 9.29 -28.79
N GLU A 366 -16.24 10.25 -29.69
CA GLU A 366 -15.89 11.61 -29.32
C GLU A 366 -16.98 12.24 -28.43
N LEU A 367 -16.59 13.16 -27.56
CA LEU A 367 -17.54 13.93 -26.79
C LEU A 367 -18.33 14.82 -27.75
N ASN A 368 -19.65 14.86 -27.59
CA ASN A 368 -20.47 15.83 -28.30
C ASN A 368 -20.38 17.21 -27.62
N ASP A 369 -20.93 18.24 -28.25
CA ASP A 369 -20.80 19.61 -27.73
C ASP A 369 -21.54 19.82 -26.40
N GLU A 370 -22.64 19.08 -26.15
CA GLU A 370 -23.31 19.11 -24.85
C GLU A 370 -22.42 18.56 -23.72
N GLU A 371 -21.69 17.47 -23.99
CA GLU A 371 -20.75 16.85 -23.05
C GLU A 371 -19.54 17.76 -22.81
N LYS A 372 -18.99 18.39 -23.85
CA LYS A 372 -17.90 19.38 -23.75
C LYS A 372 -18.33 20.58 -22.91
N ASN A 373 -19.50 21.16 -23.21
CA ASN A 373 -20.04 22.31 -22.50
C ASN A 373 -20.33 21.99 -21.04
N TYR A 374 -20.80 20.78 -20.78
CA TYR A 374 -21.00 20.32 -19.41
C TYR A 374 -19.69 20.25 -18.64
N LEU A 375 -18.61 19.71 -19.22
CA LEU A 375 -17.31 19.65 -18.57
C LEU A 375 -16.70 21.03 -18.30
N LEU A 376 -16.85 21.97 -19.24
CA LEU A 376 -16.43 23.37 -19.04
C LEU A 376 -17.21 24.03 -17.91
N ALA A 377 -18.54 23.89 -17.90
CA ALA A 377 -19.39 24.43 -16.83
C ALA A 377 -19.08 23.80 -15.47
N LEU A 378 -18.82 22.49 -15.45
CA LEU A 378 -18.42 21.76 -14.25
C LEU A 378 -17.10 22.29 -13.71
N ALA A 379 -16.06 22.39 -14.55
CA ALA A 379 -14.76 22.93 -14.15
C ALA A 379 -14.88 24.37 -13.62
N ARG A 380 -15.66 25.22 -14.30
CA ARG A 380 -15.94 26.59 -13.88
C ARG A 380 -16.59 26.67 -12.50
N GLN A 381 -17.69 25.95 -12.29
CA GLN A 381 -18.40 25.95 -11.02
C GLN A 381 -17.52 25.40 -9.90
N THR A 382 -16.76 24.33 -10.17
CA THR A 382 -15.80 23.76 -9.22
C THR A 382 -14.82 24.80 -8.73
N LEU A 383 -14.21 25.56 -9.64
CA LEU A 383 -13.25 26.60 -9.27
C LEU A 383 -13.89 27.73 -8.46
N GLU A 384 -15.05 28.22 -8.88
CA GLU A 384 -15.77 29.28 -8.16
C GLU A 384 -16.08 28.89 -6.73
N LYS A 385 -16.54 27.66 -6.52
CA LYS A 385 -16.90 27.15 -5.20
C LYS A 385 -15.67 26.85 -4.35
N TYR A 386 -14.68 26.17 -4.92
CA TYR A 386 -13.48 25.75 -4.20
C TYR A 386 -12.63 26.95 -3.78
N LEU A 387 -12.38 27.92 -4.66
CA LEU A 387 -11.60 29.10 -4.30
C LEU A 387 -12.33 29.99 -3.29
N ALA A 388 -13.67 30.01 -3.28
CA ALA A 388 -14.43 30.83 -2.33
C ALA A 388 -14.57 30.21 -0.94
N SER A 389 -14.53 28.88 -0.82
CA SER A 389 -14.92 28.18 0.42
C SER A 389 -14.05 26.98 0.81
N GLY A 390 -13.14 26.55 -0.05
CA GLY A 390 -12.38 25.30 0.09
C GLY A 390 -13.22 24.02 -0.11
N GLU A 391 -14.51 24.15 -0.43
CA GLU A 391 -15.41 23.01 -0.59
C GLU A 391 -15.24 22.37 -1.97
N VAL A 392 -14.94 21.06 -1.98
CA VAL A 392 -14.90 20.26 -3.21
C VAL A 392 -16.31 19.79 -3.54
N MET A 393 -16.81 20.18 -4.71
CA MET A 393 -18.15 19.80 -5.14
C MET A 393 -18.22 18.36 -5.68
N GLU A 394 -19.30 17.67 -5.34
CA GLU A 394 -19.64 16.39 -5.93
C GLU A 394 -20.67 16.56 -7.05
N PHE A 395 -20.46 15.85 -8.15
CA PHE A 395 -21.38 15.85 -9.28
C PHE A 395 -21.79 14.42 -9.61
N ALA A 396 -23.03 14.25 -10.04
CA ALA A 396 -23.54 12.96 -10.50
C ALA A 396 -24.13 13.11 -11.92
N PRO A 397 -23.30 13.35 -12.96
CA PRO A 397 -23.82 13.51 -14.31
C PRO A 397 -24.55 12.24 -14.76
N GLU A 398 -25.69 12.38 -15.41
CA GLU A 398 -26.43 11.24 -16.00
C GLU A 398 -25.79 10.73 -17.29
N ARG A 399 -24.86 11.51 -17.88
CA ARG A 399 -24.21 11.22 -19.17
C ARG A 399 -23.19 10.09 -19.07
N ALA A 400 -23.42 9.01 -19.82
CA ALA A 400 -22.60 7.79 -19.76
C ALA A 400 -21.11 8.05 -20.08
N LYS A 401 -20.79 8.83 -21.12
CA LYS A 401 -19.39 9.08 -21.52
C LYS A 401 -18.58 9.84 -20.46
N LEU A 402 -19.24 10.62 -19.61
CA LEU A 402 -18.58 11.35 -18.54
C LEU A 402 -18.22 10.44 -17.35
N LYS A 403 -18.84 9.25 -17.27
CA LYS A 403 -18.52 8.21 -16.29
C LYS A 403 -17.41 7.28 -16.75
N GLU A 404 -16.99 7.37 -18.00
CA GLU A 404 -15.91 6.56 -18.53
C GLU A 404 -14.55 7.05 -17.98
N PRO A 405 -13.66 6.13 -17.55
CA PRO A 405 -12.31 6.50 -17.16
C PRO A 405 -11.51 7.01 -18.37
N ARG A 406 -11.07 8.27 -18.31
CA ARG A 406 -10.25 8.93 -19.34
C ARG A 406 -9.24 9.88 -18.66
N GLY A 407 -8.05 10.00 -19.26
CA GLY A 407 -7.11 11.05 -18.89
C GLY A 407 -7.62 12.41 -19.37
N ALA A 408 -7.32 13.47 -18.64
CA ALA A 408 -7.62 14.83 -19.06
C ALA A 408 -6.62 15.84 -18.47
N PHE A 409 -6.43 16.95 -19.19
CA PHE A 409 -5.76 18.15 -18.70
C PHE A 409 -6.76 19.29 -18.62
N VAL A 410 -6.66 20.08 -17.56
CA VAL A 410 -7.35 21.37 -17.43
C VAL A 410 -6.30 22.46 -17.47
N THR A 411 -6.50 23.42 -18.36
CA THR A 411 -5.61 24.56 -18.56
C THR A 411 -6.37 25.84 -18.32
N LEU A 412 -5.79 26.71 -17.50
CA LEU A 412 -6.25 28.05 -17.19
C LEU A 412 -5.44 29.04 -18.01
N HIS A 413 -6.11 29.95 -18.69
CA HIS A 413 -5.48 31.06 -19.40
C HIS A 413 -5.97 32.40 -18.86
N GLU A 414 -5.06 33.32 -18.52
CA GLU A 414 -5.40 34.72 -18.24
C GLU A 414 -4.94 35.59 -19.41
N ASP A 415 -5.86 36.32 -20.05
CA ASP A 415 -5.57 37.15 -21.23
C ASP A 415 -4.83 36.39 -22.36
N GLY A 416 -5.15 35.10 -22.53
CA GLY A 416 -4.52 34.23 -23.52
C GLY A 416 -3.13 33.72 -23.15
N ARG A 417 -2.65 33.96 -21.93
CA ARG A 417 -1.40 33.43 -21.39
C ARG A 417 -1.67 32.31 -20.40
N LEU A 418 -0.79 31.31 -20.37
CA LEU A 418 -0.89 30.20 -19.43
C LEU A 418 -0.86 30.71 -17.97
N ARG A 419 -1.88 30.35 -17.19
CA ARG A 419 -2.05 30.68 -15.76
C ARG A 419 -2.00 29.44 -14.85
N GLY A 420 -2.18 28.26 -15.43
CA GLY A 420 -2.04 26.96 -14.77
C GLY A 420 -2.40 25.84 -15.73
N CYS A 421 -1.74 24.69 -15.66
CA CYS A 421 -2.08 23.51 -16.44
C CYS A 421 -1.67 22.25 -15.69
N ILE A 422 -2.67 21.46 -15.29
CA ILE A 422 -2.47 20.19 -14.61
C ILE A 422 -3.38 19.14 -15.25
N GLY A 423 -2.91 17.91 -15.31
CA GLY A 423 -3.65 16.81 -15.89
C GLY A 423 -3.04 15.47 -15.57
N GLN A 424 -3.81 14.43 -15.88
CA GLN A 424 -3.36 13.05 -15.83
C GLN A 424 -3.54 12.38 -17.18
N ILE A 425 -2.52 11.64 -17.61
CA ILE A 425 -2.50 10.99 -18.92
C ILE A 425 -3.16 9.61 -18.86
N ILE A 426 -2.80 8.84 -17.84
CA ILE A 426 -3.31 7.49 -17.65
C ILE A 426 -4.54 7.58 -16.74
N PRO A 427 -5.72 7.11 -17.17
CA PRO A 427 -6.89 7.09 -16.31
C PRO A 427 -6.67 6.16 -15.12
N THR A 428 -6.92 6.66 -13.93
CA THR A 428 -6.78 5.95 -12.64
C THR A 428 -8.10 5.28 -12.21
N GLY A 429 -8.99 4.96 -13.14
CA GLY A 429 -10.32 4.40 -12.87
C GLY A 429 -11.39 5.43 -12.46
N ALA A 430 -11.00 6.65 -12.07
CA ALA A 430 -11.94 7.73 -11.81
C ALA A 430 -12.72 8.13 -13.08
N PRO A 431 -14.03 8.45 -12.97
CA PRO A 431 -14.82 8.89 -14.11
C PRO A 431 -14.33 10.24 -14.63
N LEU A 432 -14.41 10.48 -15.95
CA LEU A 432 -13.92 11.70 -16.59
C LEU A 432 -14.38 13.01 -15.91
N TRP A 433 -15.64 13.10 -15.48
CA TRP A 433 -16.13 14.31 -14.81
C TRP A 433 -15.36 14.62 -13.53
N GLN A 434 -14.96 13.58 -12.79
CA GLN A 434 -14.21 13.71 -11.55
C GLN A 434 -12.76 14.11 -11.85
N VAL A 435 -12.17 13.51 -12.89
CA VAL A 435 -10.84 13.90 -13.37
C VAL A 435 -10.81 15.38 -13.72
N VAL A 436 -11.79 15.87 -14.49
CA VAL A 436 -11.87 17.28 -14.86
C VAL A 436 -12.03 18.19 -13.63
N ARG A 437 -12.87 17.79 -12.66
CA ARG A 437 -13.03 18.52 -11.39
C ARG A 437 -11.70 18.66 -10.65
N ASP A 438 -11.04 17.54 -10.41
CA ASP A 438 -9.84 17.47 -9.58
C ASP A 438 -8.67 18.20 -10.27
N MET A 439 -8.52 18.03 -11.59
CA MET A 439 -7.49 18.72 -12.38
C MET A 439 -7.77 20.21 -12.53
N ALA A 440 -9.03 20.67 -12.51
CA ALA A 440 -9.34 22.09 -12.48
C ALA A 440 -8.84 22.73 -11.18
N ILE A 441 -9.14 22.10 -10.04
CA ILE A 441 -8.66 22.56 -8.72
C ILE A 441 -7.13 22.61 -8.72
N ALA A 442 -6.47 21.51 -9.07
CA ALA A 442 -5.01 21.43 -9.07
C ALA A 442 -4.37 22.45 -10.03
N ALA A 443 -4.95 22.69 -11.21
CA ALA A 443 -4.45 23.70 -12.13
C ALA A 443 -4.54 25.13 -11.55
N ALA A 444 -5.49 25.40 -10.66
CA ALA A 444 -5.63 26.69 -9.99
C ALA A 444 -4.74 26.85 -8.74
N THR A 445 -4.45 25.76 -8.01
CA THR A 445 -3.84 25.85 -6.68
C THR A 445 -2.52 25.13 -6.50
N GLU A 446 -2.14 24.22 -7.40
CA GLU A 446 -1.01 23.29 -7.21
C GLU A 446 0.05 23.36 -8.33
N ASP A 447 -0.17 24.15 -9.38
CA ASP A 447 0.83 24.37 -10.43
C ASP A 447 1.95 25.29 -9.90
N ASN A 448 3.06 24.68 -9.48
CA ASN A 448 4.20 25.35 -8.84
C ASN A 448 4.88 26.47 -9.66
N ARG A 449 4.51 26.65 -10.93
CA ARG A 449 4.99 27.76 -11.76
C ARG A 449 4.25 29.07 -11.46
N PHE A 450 3.13 29.01 -10.75
CA PHE A 450 2.25 30.13 -10.48
C PHE A 450 1.81 30.14 -9.01
N GLU A 451 1.48 31.32 -8.49
CA GLU A 451 0.81 31.42 -7.19
C GLU A 451 -0.63 30.89 -7.29
N PRO A 452 -1.21 30.34 -6.20
CA PRO A 452 -2.60 29.90 -6.19
C PRO A 452 -3.55 31.02 -6.64
N ALA A 453 -4.48 30.70 -7.52
CA ALA A 453 -5.43 31.68 -8.06
C ALA A 453 -6.43 32.15 -7.00
N ASP A 454 -6.73 33.44 -6.98
CA ASP A 454 -7.80 34.01 -6.15
C ASP A 454 -9.16 33.98 -6.87
N VAL A 455 -10.26 33.98 -6.11
CA VAL A 455 -11.64 34.06 -6.63
C VAL A 455 -11.83 35.25 -7.58
N GLY A 456 -11.20 36.38 -7.30
CA GLY A 456 -11.28 37.59 -8.12
C GLY A 456 -10.66 37.43 -9.52
N GLU A 457 -9.67 36.53 -9.67
CA GLU A 457 -8.98 36.25 -10.93
C GLU A 457 -9.85 35.44 -11.90
N LEU A 458 -10.79 34.64 -11.39
CA LEU A 458 -11.61 33.72 -12.22
C LEU A 458 -12.35 34.43 -13.36
N LYS A 459 -12.70 35.71 -13.19
CA LYS A 459 -13.36 36.52 -14.24
C LYS A 459 -12.50 36.78 -15.46
N LYS A 460 -11.19 36.66 -15.34
CA LYS A 460 -10.21 36.85 -16.41
C LYS A 460 -9.63 35.53 -16.92
N ILE A 461 -9.98 34.43 -16.26
CA ILE A 461 -9.47 33.10 -16.58
C ILE A 461 -10.43 32.42 -17.56
N ASP A 462 -9.89 32.01 -18.70
CA ASP A 462 -10.52 31.11 -19.65
C ASP A 462 -10.07 29.67 -19.39
N LEU A 463 -11.01 28.73 -19.47
CA LEU A 463 -10.77 27.30 -19.31
C LEU A 463 -10.62 26.62 -20.66
N GLU A 464 -9.63 25.75 -20.74
CA GLU A 464 -9.46 24.76 -21.80
C GLU A 464 -9.33 23.37 -21.18
N ILE A 465 -10.01 22.40 -21.78
CA ILE A 465 -9.98 20.99 -21.37
C ILE A 465 -9.48 20.17 -22.55
N SER A 466 -8.46 19.36 -22.30
CA SER A 466 -7.97 18.35 -23.23
C SER A 466 -8.34 16.97 -22.71
N VAL A 467 -9.33 16.31 -23.32
CA VAL A 467 -9.73 14.94 -22.94
C VAL A 467 -9.01 13.93 -23.82
N LEU A 468 -8.27 13.02 -23.20
CA LEU A 468 -7.41 12.07 -23.90
C LEU A 468 -8.17 10.80 -24.30
N SER A 469 -7.77 10.17 -25.40
CA SER A 469 -8.03 8.75 -25.61
C SER A 469 -7.13 7.93 -24.69
N VAL A 470 -7.45 6.65 -24.50
CA VAL A 470 -6.51 5.81 -23.76
C VAL A 470 -5.29 5.46 -24.62
N PRO A 471 -4.08 5.50 -24.03
CA PRO A 471 -2.86 5.10 -24.73
C PRO A 471 -2.93 3.68 -25.28
N GLN A 472 -2.54 3.52 -26.54
CA GLN A 472 -2.47 2.24 -27.24
C GLN A 472 -1.02 1.96 -27.64
N ALA A 473 -0.51 0.78 -27.27
CA ALA A 473 0.82 0.36 -27.68
C ALA A 473 0.91 0.23 -29.20
N ILE A 474 1.98 0.76 -29.78
CA ILE A 474 2.28 0.62 -31.21
C ILE A 474 3.52 -0.25 -31.42
N ALA A 475 3.45 -1.10 -32.44
CA ALA A 475 4.56 -1.99 -32.79
C ALA A 475 5.66 -1.29 -33.60
N ASP A 476 5.29 -0.29 -34.41
CA ASP A 476 6.23 0.49 -35.22
C ASP A 476 6.04 1.98 -34.98
N TRP A 477 7.09 2.65 -34.50
CA TRP A 477 7.13 4.09 -34.27
C TRP A 477 6.83 4.90 -35.53
N ARG A 478 7.05 4.34 -36.72
CA ARG A 478 6.70 4.99 -38.01
C ARG A 478 5.20 5.20 -38.19
N GLY A 479 4.36 4.50 -37.43
CA GLY A 479 2.91 4.68 -37.41
C GLY A 479 2.44 5.93 -36.66
N ILE A 480 3.35 6.72 -36.07
CA ILE A 480 3.00 7.97 -35.38
C ILE A 480 2.60 9.04 -36.41
N GLU A 481 1.36 9.53 -36.27
CA GLU A 481 0.81 10.67 -37.00
C GLU A 481 1.04 11.95 -36.18
N LEU A 482 2.01 12.77 -36.60
CA LEU A 482 2.32 14.04 -35.94
C LEU A 482 1.11 14.98 -35.96
N GLY A 483 0.91 15.70 -34.85
CA GLY A 483 -0.24 16.60 -34.65
C GLY A 483 -1.55 15.90 -34.31
N ARG A 484 -1.62 14.57 -34.48
CA ARG A 484 -2.77 13.75 -34.07
C ARG A 484 -2.45 12.91 -32.84
N HIS A 485 -1.28 12.28 -32.82
CA HIS A 485 -0.86 11.38 -31.76
C HIS A 485 0.03 12.10 -30.74
N GLY A 486 -0.34 12.00 -29.47
CA GLY A 486 0.58 12.10 -28.35
C GLY A 486 1.28 10.75 -28.19
N VAL A 487 2.50 10.78 -27.65
CA VAL A 487 3.36 9.59 -27.55
C VAL A 487 3.91 9.47 -26.14
N ILE A 488 3.77 8.28 -25.56
CA ILE A 488 4.36 7.88 -24.29
C ILE A 488 5.49 6.89 -24.61
N VAL A 489 6.65 7.10 -24.02
CA VAL A 489 7.77 6.16 -24.08
C VAL A 489 7.95 5.47 -22.74
N LYS A 490 8.07 4.14 -22.74
CA LYS A 490 8.33 3.31 -21.55
C LYS A 490 9.51 2.39 -21.82
N LYS A 491 10.36 2.12 -20.83
CA LYS A 491 11.47 1.16 -20.94
C LYS A 491 11.35 0.10 -19.85
N ASN A 492 11.30 -1.18 -20.23
CA ASN A 492 11.04 -2.29 -19.30
C ASN A 492 9.79 -2.09 -18.42
N GLY A 493 8.75 -1.46 -18.98
CA GLY A 493 7.52 -1.12 -18.25
C GLY A 493 7.57 0.15 -17.39
N TRP A 494 8.74 0.76 -17.21
CA TRP A 494 8.89 2.03 -16.48
C TRP A 494 8.57 3.24 -17.36
N PRO A 495 7.84 4.24 -16.86
CA PRO A 495 7.54 5.45 -17.62
C PRO A 495 8.83 6.24 -17.88
N GLY A 496 9.04 6.64 -19.13
CA GLY A 496 10.14 7.52 -19.53
C GLY A 496 9.67 8.95 -19.70
N GLY A 497 8.74 9.18 -20.62
CA GLY A 497 8.32 10.53 -20.97
C GLY A 497 7.08 10.55 -21.85
N VAL A 498 6.51 11.74 -22.01
CA VAL A 498 5.30 11.98 -22.80
C VAL A 498 5.37 13.28 -23.58
N PHE A 499 4.86 13.26 -24.80
CA PHE A 499 4.46 14.46 -25.54
C PHE A 499 2.99 14.39 -25.93
N LEU A 500 2.31 15.53 -25.83
CA LEU A 500 0.94 15.70 -26.32
C LEU A 500 0.94 15.92 -27.85
N PRO A 501 -0.19 15.67 -28.55
CA PRO A 501 -0.30 15.90 -29.99
C PRO A 501 0.13 17.29 -30.45
N GLN A 502 -0.17 18.33 -29.66
CA GLN A 502 0.07 19.75 -29.97
C GLN A 502 1.55 20.09 -30.09
N VAL A 503 2.43 19.39 -29.35
CA VAL A 503 3.88 19.64 -29.36
C VAL A 503 4.44 19.51 -30.78
N ALA A 504 3.95 18.55 -31.56
CA ALA A 504 4.37 18.37 -32.94
C ALA A 504 3.96 19.56 -33.84
N GLN A 505 2.83 20.19 -33.57
CA GLN A 505 2.35 21.35 -34.33
C GLN A 505 3.10 22.63 -33.95
N GLU A 506 3.38 22.82 -32.66
CA GLU A 506 4.09 23.99 -32.13
C GLU A 506 5.55 24.02 -32.56
N THR A 507 6.19 22.86 -32.64
CA THR A 507 7.63 22.75 -32.92
C THR A 507 7.96 22.61 -34.40
N GLY A 508 7.06 22.01 -35.18
CA GLY A 508 7.31 21.69 -36.59
C GLY A 508 8.36 20.58 -36.80
N TRP A 509 8.69 19.81 -35.75
CA TRP A 509 9.67 18.73 -35.83
C TRP A 509 9.26 17.60 -36.77
N THR A 510 10.26 16.96 -37.38
CA THR A 510 10.08 15.65 -38.04
C THR A 510 9.76 14.56 -37.01
N ARG A 511 9.30 13.39 -37.46
CA ARG A 511 8.91 12.29 -36.54
C ARG A 511 10.10 11.80 -35.71
N GLU A 512 11.25 11.69 -36.35
CA GLU A 512 12.51 11.28 -35.74
C GLU A 512 13.00 12.32 -34.73
N GLU A 513 12.87 13.61 -35.02
CA GLU A 513 13.18 14.68 -34.08
C GLU A 513 12.21 14.65 -32.90
N PHE A 514 10.90 14.57 -33.15
CA PHE A 514 9.88 14.48 -32.10
C PHE A 514 10.14 13.32 -31.13
N LEU A 515 10.43 12.13 -31.65
CA LEU A 515 10.77 10.98 -30.82
C LEU A 515 12.14 11.10 -30.16
N GLY A 516 13.10 11.73 -30.83
CA GLY A 516 14.44 11.97 -30.29
C GLY A 516 14.41 12.90 -29.08
N GLU A 517 13.68 14.01 -29.21
CA GLU A 517 13.46 14.97 -28.11
C GLU A 517 12.63 14.33 -26.99
N LEU A 518 11.67 13.46 -27.32
CA LEU A 518 10.91 12.70 -26.31
C LEU A 518 11.84 11.79 -25.50
N CYS A 519 12.71 11.03 -26.17
CA CYS A 519 13.68 10.16 -25.52
C CYS A 519 14.67 10.96 -24.65
N GLU A 520 15.26 12.02 -25.19
CA GLU A 520 16.35 12.74 -24.54
C GLU A 520 15.84 13.72 -23.48
N GLN A 521 14.93 14.63 -23.85
CA GLN A 521 14.50 15.70 -22.95
C GLN A 521 13.48 15.25 -21.91
N LYS A 522 12.62 14.28 -22.25
CA LYS A 522 11.57 13.81 -21.34
C LYS A 522 11.96 12.54 -20.61
N ALA A 523 12.57 11.58 -21.29
CA ALA A 523 12.95 10.31 -20.67
C ALA A 523 14.41 10.27 -20.15
N GLY A 524 15.25 11.24 -20.51
CA GLY A 524 16.67 11.23 -20.13
C GLY A 524 17.45 10.07 -20.75
N TRP A 525 16.96 9.52 -21.88
CA TRP A 525 17.51 8.37 -22.57
C TRP A 525 18.19 8.78 -23.88
N PRO A 526 19.04 7.92 -24.48
CA PRO A 526 19.62 8.20 -25.80
C PRO A 526 18.55 8.60 -26.82
N ARG A 527 18.82 9.58 -27.69
CA ARG A 527 17.84 10.09 -28.67
C ARG A 527 17.19 9.00 -29.52
N ASP A 528 17.86 7.89 -29.75
CA ASP A 528 17.35 6.76 -30.53
C ASP A 528 16.65 5.67 -29.67
N CYS A 529 16.30 5.97 -28.42
CA CYS A 529 15.69 5.01 -27.49
C CYS A 529 14.43 4.33 -28.04
N TYR A 530 13.67 5.04 -28.89
CA TYR A 530 12.47 4.54 -29.55
C TYR A 530 12.72 3.37 -30.52
N ARG A 531 14.00 3.02 -30.77
CA ARG A 531 14.43 1.85 -31.56
C ARG A 531 14.86 0.67 -30.70
N ASP A 532 14.98 0.86 -29.39
CA ASP A 532 15.35 -0.19 -28.44
C ASP A 532 14.20 -1.19 -28.28
N LYS A 533 14.53 -2.49 -28.29
CA LYS A 533 13.57 -3.60 -28.16
C LYS A 533 12.90 -3.61 -26.78
N ASN A 534 13.55 -3.02 -25.80
CA ASN A 534 13.08 -2.89 -24.42
C ASN A 534 12.21 -1.64 -24.22
N VAL A 535 12.05 -0.81 -25.25
CA VAL A 535 11.22 0.38 -25.22
C VAL A 535 9.86 0.09 -25.87
N THR A 536 8.80 0.40 -25.14
CA THR A 536 7.42 0.37 -25.63
C THR A 536 6.96 1.80 -25.89
N LEU A 537 6.35 2.01 -27.05
CA LEU A 537 5.69 3.27 -27.39
C LEU A 537 4.18 3.08 -27.31
N GLU A 538 3.50 4.02 -26.68
CA GLU A 538 2.04 4.10 -26.68
C GLU A 538 1.60 5.43 -27.30
N VAL A 539 0.53 5.41 -28.08
CA VAL A 539 -0.06 6.60 -28.70
C VAL A 539 -1.45 6.88 -28.16
N PHE A 540 -1.80 8.15 -28.05
CA PHE A 540 -3.14 8.60 -27.71
C PHE A 540 -3.52 9.85 -28.50
N THR A 541 -4.80 10.17 -28.60
CA THR A 541 -5.30 11.43 -29.16
C THR A 541 -5.86 12.32 -28.05
N ALA A 542 -6.03 13.61 -28.33
CA ALA A 542 -6.66 14.56 -27.42
C ALA A 542 -7.81 15.30 -28.13
N GLN A 543 -8.95 15.41 -27.47
CA GLN A 543 -10.03 16.32 -27.85
C GLN A 543 -9.90 17.58 -27.01
N VAL A 544 -9.54 18.69 -27.67
CA VAL A 544 -9.30 19.98 -27.03
C VAL A 544 -10.50 20.87 -27.26
N PHE A 545 -11.02 21.47 -26.20
CA PHE A 545 -12.12 22.43 -26.25
C PHE A 545 -12.00 23.41 -25.10
N GLY A 546 -12.42 24.66 -25.32
CA GLY A 546 -12.30 25.72 -24.32
C GLY A 546 -13.40 26.76 -24.49
N GLU A 547 -13.54 27.64 -23.51
CA GLU A 547 -14.63 28.64 -23.48
C GLU A 547 -14.49 29.72 -24.57
N LYS A 548 -13.29 29.94 -25.09
CA LYS A 548 -13.03 30.85 -26.21
C LYS A 548 -13.25 30.24 -27.59
N ASN A 549 -13.49 28.93 -27.68
CA ASN A 549 -13.68 28.20 -28.94
C ASN A 549 -15.17 27.99 -29.29
N GLN A 550 -16.07 28.85 -28.79
CA GLN A 550 -17.51 28.82 -29.08
C GLN A 550 -17.99 30.05 -29.82
#